data_AF-A0A524MTN9-F1
#
_entry.id   AF-A0A524MTN9-F1
#
_cell.length_a   1.000
_cell.length_b   1.000
_cell.length_c   1.000
_cell.angle_alpha   90.00
_cell.angle_beta   90.00
_cell.angle_gamma   90.00
#
_symmetry.space_group_name_H-M   'P 1'
#
loop_
_entity.id
_entity.type
_entity.pdbx_description
1 polymer ?
#
loop_
_entity_poly.entity_id
_entity_poly.type
_entity_poly.pdbx_seq_one_letter_code
_entity_poly.pdbx_strand_id
1 'polypeptide(L)'
;MSAPTHEPQRPPSVDALARSISPTGLPHPILVDIARGAIEAGEPETAFDRARAFRRTLLTPVVNATGVLLHTNLGRAPMGHHQDAAAMTVEFDLVTGTRGSRQAAVGQLYAR
;
A
#
# COMPACT_ATOMS: atom_id res chain seq x y z
N MET A 1 20.20 14.95 -52.74
CA MET A 1 20.44 15.18 -51.30
C MET A 1 19.32 14.48 -50.55
N SER A 2 19.52 13.21 -50.18
CA SER A 2 18.49 12.43 -49.49
C SER A 2 18.56 12.70 -47.99
N ALA A 3 17.43 13.07 -47.40
CA ALA A 3 17.30 13.31 -45.95
C ALA A 3 17.50 11.99 -45.18
N PRO A 4 18.12 12.02 -43.98
CA PRO A 4 18.23 10.83 -43.16
C PRO A 4 16.82 10.43 -42.67
N THR A 5 16.37 9.25 -43.10
CA THR A 5 15.21 8.57 -42.54
C THR A 5 15.53 8.16 -41.11
N HIS A 6 14.98 8.87 -40.13
CA HIS A 6 15.04 8.48 -38.73
C HIS A 6 14.18 7.21 -38.58
N GLU A 7 14.82 6.05 -38.51
CA GLU A 7 14.08 4.82 -38.19
C GLU A 7 13.37 5.01 -36.84
N PRO A 8 12.08 4.61 -36.72
CA PRO A 8 11.39 4.67 -35.45
C PRO A 8 12.09 3.71 -34.49
N GLN A 9 12.76 4.28 -33.49
CA GLN A 9 13.45 3.53 -32.47
C GLN A 9 12.44 2.64 -31.74
N ARG A 10 12.64 1.32 -31.84
CA ARG A 10 11.71 0.34 -31.27
C ARG A 10 11.57 0.58 -29.76
N PRO A 11 10.35 0.60 -29.20
CA PRO A 11 10.17 0.80 -27.77
C PRO A 11 10.86 -0.31 -26.98
N PRO A 12 11.36 -0.01 -25.76
CA PRO A 12 12.03 -0.99 -24.92
C PRO A 12 11.05 -2.08 -24.46
N SER A 13 11.60 -3.23 -24.05
CA SER A 13 10.79 -4.30 -23.45
C SER A 13 10.18 -3.83 -22.13
N VAL A 14 8.86 -3.98 -21.99
CA VAL A 14 8.12 -3.69 -20.75
C VAL A 14 8.70 -4.45 -19.57
N ASP A 15 8.97 -5.74 -19.75
CA ASP A 15 9.52 -6.61 -18.70
C ASP A 15 10.96 -6.20 -18.31
N ALA A 16 11.79 -5.81 -19.29
CA ALA A 16 13.12 -5.28 -19.01
C ALA A 16 13.06 -3.97 -18.20
N LEU A 17 12.15 -3.07 -18.57
CA LEU A 17 11.94 -1.82 -17.85
C LEU A 17 11.37 -2.06 -16.44
N ALA A 18 10.39 -2.96 -16.29
CA ALA A 18 9.83 -3.32 -14.99
C ALA A 18 10.90 -3.90 -14.04
N ARG A 19 11.82 -4.74 -14.56
CA ARG A 19 12.96 -5.23 -13.77
C ARG A 19 13.93 -4.12 -13.36
N SER A 20 14.20 -3.15 -14.22
CA SER A 20 15.14 -2.07 -13.90
C SER A 20 14.63 -1.15 -12.79
N ILE A 21 13.31 -1.01 -12.64
CA ILE A 21 12.67 -0.22 -11.57
C ILE A 21 12.31 -1.06 -10.32
N SER A 22 12.68 -2.34 -10.27
CA SER A 22 12.49 -3.22 -9.09
C SER A 22 13.13 -2.72 -7.78
N PRO A 23 14.24 -1.95 -7.75
CA PRO A 23 14.79 -1.40 -6.52
C PRO A 23 13.84 -0.45 -5.78
N THR A 24 12.76 0.00 -6.43
CA THR A 24 11.71 0.74 -5.74
C THR A 24 10.97 -0.11 -4.70
N GLY A 25 10.96 -1.44 -4.82
CA GLY A 25 10.33 -2.33 -3.84
C GLY A 25 8.79 -2.43 -3.97
N LEU A 26 8.22 -1.96 -5.08
CA LEU A 26 6.83 -2.23 -5.41
C LEU A 26 6.66 -3.69 -5.90
N PRO A 27 5.49 -4.29 -5.69
CA PRO A 27 5.13 -5.58 -6.30
C PRO A 27 5.30 -5.55 -7.82
N HIS A 28 5.82 -6.64 -8.38
CA HIS A 28 6.11 -6.75 -9.82
C HIS A 28 4.93 -6.36 -10.75
N PRO A 29 3.66 -6.75 -10.47
CA PRO A 29 2.55 -6.32 -11.31
C PRO A 29 2.42 -4.80 -11.44
N ILE A 30 2.66 -4.07 -10.35
CA ILE A 30 2.61 -2.60 -10.35
C ILE A 30 3.76 -2.02 -11.18
N LEU A 31 4.95 -2.61 -11.10
CA LEU A 31 6.11 -2.20 -11.91
C LEU A 31 5.84 -2.38 -13.41
N VAL A 32 5.17 -3.47 -13.80
CA VAL A 32 4.77 -3.74 -15.19
C VAL A 32 3.79 -2.68 -15.69
N ASP A 33 2.80 -2.32 -14.88
CA ASP A 33 1.82 -1.29 -15.25
C ASP A 33 2.47 0.09 -15.41
N ILE A 34 3.39 0.45 -14.51
CA ILE A 34 4.17 1.69 -14.62
C ILE A 34 5.06 1.69 -15.87
N ALA A 35 5.76 0.58 -16.13
CA ALA A 35 6.62 0.44 -17.31
C ALA A 35 5.81 0.56 -18.60
N ARG A 36 4.64 -0.10 -18.67
CA ARG A 36 3.71 0.03 -19.80
C ARG A 36 3.27 1.48 -20.00
N GLY A 37 2.81 2.14 -18.94
CA GLY A 37 2.36 3.53 -19.03
C GLY A 37 3.48 4.52 -19.40
N ALA A 38 4.73 4.24 -19.02
CA ALA A 38 5.89 5.05 -19.44
C ALA A 38 6.20 4.87 -20.93
N ILE A 39 6.15 3.63 -21.42
CA ILE A 39 6.36 3.31 -22.85
C ILE A 39 5.24 3.88 -23.72
N GLU A 40 3.98 3.77 -23.29
CA GLU A 40 2.82 4.33 -23.99
C GLU A 40 2.89 5.85 -24.10
N ALA A 41 3.46 6.52 -23.09
CA ALA A 41 3.71 7.96 -23.10
C ALA A 41 4.92 8.38 -23.97
N GLY A 42 5.71 7.42 -24.46
CA GLY A 42 6.97 7.71 -25.17
C GLY A 42 8.10 8.19 -24.26
N GLU A 43 7.98 7.98 -22.95
CA GLU A 43 8.90 8.49 -21.91
C GLU A 43 9.39 7.34 -21.00
N PRO A 44 10.01 6.27 -21.53
CA PRO A 44 10.41 5.11 -20.75
C PRO A 44 11.42 5.44 -19.63
N GLU A 45 12.25 6.47 -19.80
CA GLU A 45 13.20 6.98 -18.81
C GLU A 45 12.53 7.50 -17.53
N THR A 46 11.27 7.93 -17.60
CA THR A 46 10.51 8.43 -16.43
C THR A 46 9.97 7.31 -15.53
N ALA A 47 10.07 6.04 -15.94
CA ALA A 47 9.45 4.92 -15.23
C ALA A 47 9.88 4.82 -13.75
N PHE A 48 11.15 5.12 -13.45
CA PHE A 48 11.65 5.06 -12.07
C PHE A 48 11.00 6.15 -11.19
N ASP A 49 10.90 7.38 -11.70
CA ASP A 49 10.26 8.49 -10.99
C ASP A 49 8.75 8.27 -10.83
N ARG A 50 8.09 7.72 -11.85
CA ARG A 50 6.69 7.29 -11.78
C ARG A 50 6.49 6.23 -10.69
N ALA A 51 7.38 5.25 -10.59
CA ALA A 51 7.35 4.24 -9.53
C ALA A 51 7.59 4.83 -8.14
N ARG A 52 8.53 5.76 -8.00
CA ARG A 52 8.76 6.47 -6.74
C ARG A 52 7.55 7.33 -6.34
N ALA A 53 6.92 8.00 -7.30
CA ALA A 53 5.70 8.78 -7.08
C ALA A 53 4.55 7.87 -6.62
N PHE A 54 4.36 6.74 -7.29
CA PHE A 54 3.36 5.74 -6.89
C PHE A 54 3.60 5.23 -5.47
N ARG A 55 4.84 4.89 -5.10
CA ARG A 55 5.15 4.48 -3.72
C ARG A 55 4.75 5.50 -2.66
N ARG A 56 4.85 6.79 -2.96
CA ARG A 56 4.49 7.86 -2.03
C ARG A 56 3.00 8.01 -1.81
N THR A 57 2.15 7.38 -2.64
CA THR A 57 0.71 7.33 -2.41
C THR A 57 0.31 6.22 -1.43
N LEU A 58 1.21 5.27 -1.18
CA LEU A 58 0.98 4.17 -0.25
C LEU A 58 1.16 4.64 1.20
N LEU A 59 0.39 4.03 2.11
CA LEU A 59 0.57 4.22 3.53
C LEU A 59 1.98 3.76 3.94
N THR A 60 2.67 4.58 4.73
CA THR A 60 4.05 4.33 5.18
C THR A 60 4.21 4.80 6.61
N PRO A 61 4.97 4.06 7.45
CA PRO A 61 5.36 4.54 8.77
C PRO A 61 6.13 5.86 8.69
N VAL A 62 5.85 6.77 9.62
CA VAL A 62 6.52 8.08 9.68
C VAL A 62 7.13 8.34 11.04
N VAL A 63 8.11 9.24 11.10
CA VAL A 63 8.63 9.78 12.35
C VAL A 63 7.79 11.00 12.73
N ASN A 64 7.11 10.95 13.87
CA ASN A 64 6.40 12.11 14.40
C ASN A 64 7.38 13.04 15.14
N ALA A 65 7.77 14.13 14.49
CA ALA A 65 8.65 15.16 15.06
C ALA A 65 7.89 16.46 15.46
N THR A 66 6.56 16.41 15.54
CA THR A 66 5.73 17.61 15.78
C THR A 66 5.55 17.96 17.26
N GLY A 67 5.85 17.04 18.17
CA GLY A 67 5.52 17.15 19.60
C GLY A 67 4.05 16.88 19.95
N VAL A 68 3.18 16.68 18.94
CA VAL A 68 1.76 16.32 19.16
C VAL A 68 1.63 14.82 19.37
N LEU A 69 1.25 14.40 20.59
CA LEU A 69 1.09 12.98 20.93
C LEU A 69 -0.07 12.33 20.18
N LEU A 70 -1.26 12.93 20.21
CA LEU A 70 -2.46 12.44 19.54
C LEU A 70 -2.66 13.16 18.20
N HIS A 71 -1.81 12.83 17.24
CA HIS A 71 -1.82 13.50 15.95
C HIS A 71 -2.90 12.91 15.02
N THR A 72 -3.97 13.66 14.75
CA THR A 72 -5.13 13.18 13.97
C THR A 72 -4.74 12.73 12.56
N ASN A 73 -3.87 13.47 11.87
CA ASN A 73 -3.41 13.09 10.53
C ASN A 73 -2.41 11.91 10.52
N LEU A 74 -1.86 11.52 11.67
CA LEU A 74 -0.92 10.38 11.79
C LEU A 74 -1.55 9.17 12.51
N GLY A 75 -2.87 9.15 12.68
CA GLY A 75 -3.58 8.01 13.26
C GLY A 75 -3.72 8.01 14.79
N ARG A 76 -3.55 9.17 15.46
CA ARG A 76 -3.71 9.34 16.92
C ARG A 76 -2.70 8.48 17.71
N ALA A 77 -3.17 7.59 18.58
CA ALA A 77 -2.33 6.78 19.46
C ALA A 77 -1.91 5.47 18.75
N PRO A 78 -0.60 5.22 18.56
CA PRO A 78 -0.12 3.92 18.08
C PRO A 78 -0.45 2.81 19.10
N MET A 79 -0.98 1.69 18.62
CA MET A 79 -1.30 0.52 19.45
C MET A 79 -0.33 -0.62 19.12
N GLY A 80 0.41 -1.10 20.12
CA GLY A 80 1.26 -2.28 20.01
C GLY A 80 0.49 -3.57 20.26
N HIS A 81 -0.56 -3.84 19.48
CA HIS A 81 -1.42 -5.00 19.68
C HIS A 81 -1.53 -5.84 18.40
N HIS A 82 -1.30 -7.14 18.55
CA HIS A 82 -1.50 -8.14 17.50
C HIS A 82 -2.41 -9.25 18.06
N GLN A 83 -3.33 -9.74 17.24
CA GLN A 83 -4.17 -10.90 17.52
C GLN A 83 -4.17 -11.76 16.26
N ASP A 84 -3.83 -13.03 16.43
CA ASP A 84 -3.91 -14.00 15.36
C ASP A 84 -5.36 -14.22 14.93
N ALA A 85 -5.54 -14.63 13.67
CA ALA A 85 -6.87 -14.94 13.15
C ALA A 85 -7.42 -16.21 13.84
N ALA A 86 -8.44 -16.03 14.68
CA ALA A 86 -9.12 -17.12 15.38
C ALA A 86 -10.62 -16.87 15.44
N ALA A 87 -11.41 -17.95 15.51
CA ALA A 87 -12.82 -17.85 15.86
C ALA A 87 -12.95 -17.40 17.32
N MET A 88 -13.78 -16.39 17.57
CA MET A 88 -13.94 -15.76 18.88
C MET A 88 -15.42 -15.65 19.24
N THR A 89 -15.71 -15.59 20.55
CA THR A 89 -17.06 -15.46 21.12
C THR A 89 -17.60 -14.04 21.01
N VAL A 90 -17.48 -13.40 19.84
CA VAL A 90 -17.90 -12.01 19.62
C VAL A 90 -19.39 -11.85 19.86
N GLU A 91 -20.21 -12.83 19.47
CA GLU A 91 -21.67 -12.83 19.69
C GLU A 91 -22.16 -14.19 20.20
N PHE A 92 -21.30 -14.98 20.84
CA PHE A 92 -21.65 -16.32 21.31
C PHE A 92 -21.55 -16.40 22.84
N ASP A 93 -22.66 -16.77 23.47
CA ASP A 93 -22.73 -16.96 24.92
C ASP A 93 -22.39 -18.42 25.25
N LEU A 94 -21.30 -18.63 25.99
CA LEU A 94 -20.84 -19.96 26.38
C LEU A 94 -21.73 -20.65 27.43
N VAL A 95 -22.53 -19.87 28.16
CA VAL A 95 -23.47 -20.38 29.18
C VAL A 95 -24.74 -20.88 28.51
N THR A 96 -25.34 -20.07 27.62
CA THR A 96 -26.61 -20.43 26.96
C THR A 96 -26.40 -21.24 25.68
N GLY A 97 -25.22 -21.18 25.08
CA GLY A 97 -24.94 -21.78 23.77
C GLY A 97 -25.65 -21.06 22.61
N THR A 98 -26.15 -19.85 22.83
CA THR A 98 -26.91 -19.07 21.85
C THR A 98 -26.25 -17.74 21.54
N ARG A 99 -26.88 -16.94 20.68
CA ARG A 99 -26.34 -15.62 20.29
C ARG A 99 -26.46 -14.63 21.46
N GLY A 100 -25.33 -14.04 21.85
CA GLY A 100 -25.21 -13.00 22.87
C GLY A 100 -24.90 -11.61 22.30
N SER A 101 -24.78 -10.62 23.19
CA SER A 101 -24.40 -9.25 22.83
C SER A 101 -22.88 -9.10 22.72
N ARG A 102 -22.40 -8.56 21.59
CA ARG A 102 -20.97 -8.20 21.41
C ARG A 102 -20.46 -7.13 22.38
N GLN A 103 -21.35 -6.41 23.04
CA GLN A 103 -20.98 -5.41 24.04
C GLN A 103 -20.81 -6.00 25.43
N ALA A 104 -21.17 -7.27 25.67
CA ALA A 104 -21.17 -7.84 27.01
C ALA A 104 -19.77 -7.83 27.65
N ALA A 105 -18.74 -8.27 26.92
CA ALA A 105 -17.38 -8.35 27.45
C ALA A 105 -16.78 -6.97 27.75
N VAL A 106 -16.92 -6.01 26.82
CA VAL A 106 -16.36 -4.66 26.99
C VAL A 106 -17.20 -3.81 27.95
N GLY A 107 -18.52 -3.94 27.90
CA GLY A 107 -19.44 -3.17 28.73
C GLY A 107 -19.20 -3.37 30.21
N GLN A 108 -18.87 -4.60 30.65
CA GLN A 108 -18.52 -4.89 32.04
C GLN A 108 -17.23 -4.18 32.50
N LEU A 109 -16.31 -3.89 31.59
CA LEU A 109 -15.08 -3.14 31.89
C LEU A 109 -15.33 -1.63 31.95
N TYR A 110 -16.24 -1.12 31.11
CA TYR A 110 -16.51 0.31 30.95
C TYR A 110 -17.52 0.87 31.96
N ALA A 111 -18.53 0.08 32.35
CA ALA A 111 -19.67 0.52 33.16
C ALA A 111 -19.57 0.02 34.62
N ARG A 112 -18.42 0.24 35.27
CA ARG A 112 -18.26 0.02 36.71
C ARG A 112 -19.03 1.05 37.54
#